data_AF-A0A3D0FQ59-F1
#
_entry.id   AF-A0A3D0FQ59-F1
#
_cell.length_a   1.000
_cell.length_b   1.000
_cell.length_c   1.000
_cell.angle_alpha   90.00
_cell.angle_beta   90.00
_cell.angle_gamma   90.00
#
_symmetry.space_group_name_H-M   'P 1'
#
loop_
_entity.id
_entity.type
_entity.pdbx_description
1 polymer ?
#
loop_
_entity_poly.entity_id
_entity_poly.type
_entity_poly.pdbx_seq_one_letter_code
_entity_poly.pdbx_strand_id
1 'polypeptide(L)' 'FAYLKAQTKGFLTDAIKWNFTKFLVSKDGEKIIRYAPTTKPEDIDAEIRHMLR' A
#
# COMPACT_ATOMS: atom_id res chain seq x y z
N PHE A 1 -2.06 -5.48 11.30
CA PHE A 1 -1.27 -5.27 10.07
C PHE A 1 -0.08 -6.24 9.87
N ALA A 2 0.04 -7.35 10.61
CA ALA A 2 1.20 -8.25 10.46
C ALA A 2 1.31 -8.84 9.04
N TYR A 3 0.19 -9.36 8.50
CA TYR A 3 0.12 -9.89 7.14
C TYR A 3 0.50 -8.86 6.07
N LEU A 4 -0.16 -7.69 6.06
CA LEU A 4 0.12 -6.65 5.06
C LEU A 4 1.58 -6.18 5.09
N LYS A 5 2.17 -6.02 6.28
CA LYS A 5 3.60 -5.68 6.41
C LYS A 5 4.51 -6.78 5.83
N ALA A 6 4.17 -8.06 6.03
CA ALA A 6 4.95 -9.17 5.51
C ALA A 6 4.87 -9.27 3.98
N GLN A 7 3.71 -8.92 3.40
CA GLN A 7 3.50 -8.90 1.95
C GLN A 7 4.15 -7.67 1.28
N THR A 8 4.31 -6.56 2.00
CA THR A 8 4.91 -5.33 1.47
C THR A 8 6.17 -4.95 2.24
N LYS A 9 7.33 -5.42 1.78
CA LYS A 9 8.62 -5.04 2.37
C LYS A 9 8.89 -3.55 2.14
N GLY A 10 9.19 -2.82 3.21
CA GLY A 10 9.58 -1.41 3.15
C GLY A 10 11.05 -1.24 2.74
N PHE A 11 11.40 -0.06 2.22
CA PHE A 11 12.77 0.22 1.75
C PHE A 11 13.82 0.39 2.86
N LEU A 12 13.41 0.68 4.10
CA LEU A 12 14.32 0.85 5.24
C LEU A 12 13.92 0.04 6.47
N THR A 13 12.63 -0.03 6.77
CA THR A 13 12.10 -0.79 7.91
C THR A 13 10.65 -1.18 7.64
N ASP A 14 10.25 -2.40 8.02
CA ASP A 14 8.86 -2.86 7.81
C ASP A 14 7.86 -2.28 8.83
N ALA A 15 8.34 -1.54 9.84
CA ALA A 15 7.49 -0.91 10.85
C ALA A 15 6.49 0.09 10.25
N ILE A 16 5.25 0.08 10.75
CA ILE A 16 4.28 1.16 10.52
C ILE A 16 4.56 2.19 11.61
N LYS A 17 5.30 3.25 11.24
CA LYS A 17 5.86 4.23 12.19
C LYS A 17 4.90 5.36 12.55
N TRP A 18 3.86 5.59 11.75
CA TRP A 18 2.94 6.72 11.91
C TRP A 18 1.55 6.46 11.33
N ASN A 19 0.57 7.26 11.75
CA ASN A 19 -0.79 7.28 11.21
C ASN A 19 -0.78 7.56 9.68
N PHE A 20 -1.81 7.09 8.97
CA PHE A 20 -2.02 7.27 7.52
C PHE A 20 -1.08 6.48 6.58
N THR A 21 -0.46 5.40 7.05
CA THR A 21 0.10 4.38 6.11
C THR A 21 -1.05 3.75 5.34
N LYS A 22 -0.95 3.69 4.01
CA LYS A 22 -2.04 3.24 3.13
C LYS A 22 -1.64 1.94 2.46
N PHE A 23 -2.60 1.05 2.27
CA PHE A 23 -2.43 -0.20 1.53
C PHE A 23 -3.48 -0.25 0.44
N LEU A 24 -3.04 -0.47 -0.80
CA LEU A 24 -3.91 -0.78 -1.92
C LEU A 24 -3.85 -2.28 -2.16
N VAL A 25 -5.02 -2.93 -2.15
CA VAL A 25 -5.17 -4.38 -2.27
C VAL A 25 -6.06 -4.66 -3.48
N SER A 26 -5.59 -5.52 -4.38
CA SER A 26 -6.38 -5.95 -5.54
C SER A 26 -7.61 -6.78 -5.14
N LYS A 27 -8.57 -6.92 -6.05
CA LYS A 27 -9.84 -7.62 -5.79
C LYS A 27 -9.65 -9.10 -5.44
N ASP A 28 -8.68 -9.76 -6.05
CA ASP A 28 -8.28 -11.15 -5.77
C ASP A 28 -7.40 -11.29 -4.52
N GLY A 29 -6.91 -10.17 -3.96
CA GLY A 29 -6.02 -10.14 -2.81
C GLY A 29 -4.57 -10.53 -3.11
N GLU A 30 -4.20 -10.80 -4.36
CA GLU A 30 -2.85 -11.25 -4.71
C GLU A 30 -1.82 -10.11 -4.74
N LYS A 31 -2.25 -8.91 -5.15
CA LYS A 31 -1.38 -7.73 -5.28
C LYS A 31 -1.66 -6.76 -4.14
N ILE A 32 -0.61 -6.45 -3.38
CA ILE A 32 -0.67 -5.50 -2.27
C ILE A 32 0.45 -4.48 -2.45
N ILE A 33 0.09 -3.19 -2.47
CA ILE A 33 1.04 -2.07 -2.53
C ILE A 33 0.91 -1.25 -1.26
N ARG A 34 2.05 -0.90 -0.67
CA ARG A 34 2.13 -0.05 0.52
C ARG A 34 2.63 1.34 0.16
N TYR A 35 1.92 2.35 0.64
CA TYR A 35 2.28 3.76 0.47
C TYR A 35 2.63 4.41 1.81
N ALA A 36 3.64 5.28 1.79
CA ALA A 36 4.03 6.06 2.95
C ALA A 36 2.93 7.07 3.34
N PRO A 37 2.84 7.49 4.61
CA PRO A 37 1.88 8.50 5.07
C PRO A 37 1.86 9.78 4.25
N THR A 38 3.03 10.21 3.78
CA THR A 38 3.25 11.42 2.98
C THR A 38 2.81 11.30 1.52
N THR A 39 2.51 10.08 1.04
CA THR A 39 1.99 9.87 -0.32
C THR A 39 0.61 10.48 -0.42
N LYS A 40 0.40 11.36 -1.41
CA LYS A 40 -0.88 12.01 -1.62
C LYS A 40 -1.86 11.05 -2.30
N PRO A 41 -3.17 11.15 -2.03
CA PRO A 41 -4.16 10.28 -2.67
C PRO A 41 -4.16 10.36 -4.20
N GLU A 42 -3.87 11.53 -4.77
CA GLU A 42 -3.88 11.75 -6.23
C GLU A 42 -2.78 10.93 -6.93
N ASP A 43 -1.65 10.71 -6.25
CA ASP A 43 -0.53 9.90 -6.76
C ASP A 43 -0.88 8.39 -6.80
N ILE A 44 -1.98 7.97 -6.18
CA ILE A 44 -2.43 6.56 -6.09
C ILE A 44 -3.51 6.26 -7.16
N ASP A 45 -4.16 7.29 -7.73
CA ASP A 45 -5.32 7.15 -8.63
C ASP A 45 -5.04 6.27 -9.86
N ALA A 46 -3.86 6.43 -10.49
CA ALA A 46 -3.48 5.64 -11.65
C ALA A 46 -3.43 4.13 -11.34
N GLU A 47 -2.87 3.76 -10.18
CA GLU A 47 -2.76 2.36 -9.76
C GLU A 47 -4.13 1.77 -9.38
N ILE A 48 -5.00 2.57 -8.74
CA ILE A 48 -6.38 2.17 -8.46
C ILE A 48 -7.10 1.84 -9.77
N ARG A 49 -7.03 2.73 -10.77
CA ARG A 49 -7.65 2.50 -12.08
C ARG A 49 -7.09 1.29 -12.79
N HIS A 50 -5.79 1.00 -12.62
CA HIS A 50 -5.18 -0.18 -13.18
C HIS A 50 -5.71 -1.46 -12.54
N MET A 51 -5.92 -1.48 -11.22
CA MET A 51 -6.42 -2.64 -10.48
C MET A 51 -7.94 -2.88 -10.60
N LEU A 52 -8.70 -1.94 -11.18
CA LEU A 52 -10.14 -2.07 -11.40
C LEU A 52 -10.50 -2.67 -12.77
N ARG A 53 -9.54 -2.78 -13.67
CA ARG A 53 -9.71 -3.40 -15.00
C ARG A 53 -9.49 -4.90 -14.93
#